data_AF-A0A7R9H1N8-F1
#
_entry.id   AF-A0A7R9H1N8-F1
#
_cell.length_a   1.000
_cell.length_b   1.000
_cell.length_c   1.000
_cell.angle_alpha   90.00
_cell.angle_beta   90.00
_cell.angle_gamma   90.00
#
_symmetry.space_group_name_H-M   'P 1'
#
loop_
_entity.id
_entity.type
_entity.pdbx_description
1 polymer ?
#
loop_
_entity_poly.entity_id
_entity_poly.type
_entity_poly.pdbx_seq_one_letter_code
_entity_poly.pdbx_strand_id
1 'polypeptide(L)'
;MRCIFDLAPTAPLNLTVISAVENKTTLYWQHPDKTNGKLNKFKFQVTALETWLLQSQGLNFNWEYDITRETRNYTYTLEGFFPSTKYKVNLCGVTVECGDLTSVTMETQLSVPSFNETVTVVEDSLTNMTAMIQLPADT
;
A
#
# COMPACT_ATOMS: atom_id res chain seq x y z
N MET A 1 -14.46 -34.57 15.16
CA MET A 1 -14.08 -33.16 15.37
C MET A 1 -13.02 -32.85 14.32
N ARG A 2 -13.37 -32.16 13.22
CA ARG A 2 -12.38 -31.74 12.21
C ARG A 2 -11.86 -30.37 12.65
N CYS A 3 -10.55 -30.25 12.89
CA CYS A 3 -9.93 -28.97 13.22
C CYS A 3 -10.02 -28.06 11.99
N ILE A 4 -10.52 -26.84 12.18
CA ILE A 4 -10.84 -25.86 11.12
C ILE A 4 -9.56 -25.44 10.34
N PHE A 5 -8.38 -25.59 10.97
CA PHE A 5 -7.07 -25.38 10.35
C PHE A 5 -6.76 -26.23 9.10
N ASP A 6 -7.44 -27.37 8.91
CA ASP A 6 -7.17 -28.26 7.76
C ASP A 6 -7.77 -27.75 6.44
N LEU A 7 -8.42 -26.58 6.45
CA LEU A 7 -9.03 -25.96 5.26
C LEU A 7 -8.37 -24.64 4.85
N ALA A 8 -7.45 -24.12 5.67
CA ALA A 8 -6.78 -22.86 5.40
C ALA A 8 -5.66 -23.05 4.36
N PRO A 9 -5.45 -22.08 3.44
CA PRO A 9 -4.33 -22.12 2.50
C PRO A 9 -2.97 -21.99 3.19
N THR A 10 -1.93 -22.51 2.54
CA THR A 10 -0.55 -22.12 2.84
C THR A 10 -0.30 -20.68 2.36
N ALA A 11 0.85 -20.13 2.74
CA ALA A 11 1.23 -18.78 2.37
C ALA A 11 1.36 -18.65 0.84
N PRO A 12 0.90 -17.53 0.25
CA PRO A 12 1.20 -17.20 -1.14
C PRO A 12 2.70 -17.10 -1.36
N LEU A 13 3.16 -17.58 -2.51
CA LEU A 13 4.58 -17.69 -2.82
C LEU A 13 5.08 -16.44 -3.54
N ASN A 14 6.38 -16.16 -3.41
CA ASN A 14 7.09 -15.14 -4.20
C ASN A 14 6.38 -13.76 -4.23
N LEU A 15 5.87 -13.32 -3.07
CA LEU A 15 5.33 -11.97 -2.92
C LEU A 15 6.45 -10.95 -3.15
N THR A 16 6.25 -10.08 -4.15
CA THR A 16 7.22 -9.06 -4.55
C THR A 16 6.49 -7.77 -4.92
N VAL A 17 7.21 -6.65 -4.79
CA VAL A 17 6.75 -5.32 -5.18
C VAL A 17 7.27 -5.05 -6.58
N ILE A 18 6.36 -4.87 -7.55
CA ILE A 18 6.73 -4.52 -8.93
C ILE A 18 7.06 -3.03 -9.02
N SER A 19 6.23 -2.19 -8.39
CA SER A 19 6.41 -0.74 -8.39
C SER A 19 5.74 -0.14 -7.18
N ALA A 20 6.43 0.77 -6.49
CA ALA A 20 5.85 1.63 -5.47
C ALA A 20 6.06 3.07 -5.94
N VAL A 21 4.98 3.74 -6.31
CA VAL A 21 4.98 5.18 -6.63
C VAL A 21 4.25 5.92 -5.52
N GLU A 22 4.17 7.24 -5.62
CA GLU A 22 3.66 8.15 -4.58
C GLU A 22 2.47 7.63 -3.77
N ASN A 23 1.36 7.27 -4.44
CA ASN A 23 0.10 6.93 -3.78
C ASN A 23 -0.42 5.51 -4.10
N LYS A 24 0.37 4.71 -4.81
CA LYS A 24 -0.04 3.37 -5.24
C LYS A 24 1.14 2.41 -5.32
N THR A 25 0.86 1.14 -5.07
CA THR A 25 1.84 0.06 -5.20
C THR A 25 1.26 -1.08 -6.02
N THR A 26 2.09 -1.69 -6.86
CA THR A 26 1.72 -2.89 -7.62
C THR A 26 2.49 -4.08 -7.05
N LEU A 27 1.73 -5.10 -6.65
CA LEU A 27 2.27 -6.34 -6.07
C LEU A 27 2.11 -7.48 -7.06
N TYR A 28 3.07 -8.39 -7.04
CA TYR A 28 3.02 -9.68 -7.70
C TYR A 28 3.19 -10.78 -6.67
N TRP A 29 2.40 -11.85 -6.81
CA TRP A 29 2.57 -13.06 -6.01
C TRP A 29 2.11 -14.28 -6.79
N GLN A 30 2.50 -15.44 -6.29
CA GLN A 30 2.12 -16.72 -6.84
C GLN A 30 1.12 -17.43 -5.94
N HIS A 31 0.37 -18.32 -6.56
CA HIS A 31 -0.61 -19.16 -5.90
C HIS A 31 0.02 -19.96 -4.74
N PRO A 32 -0.68 -20.14 -3.61
CA PRO A 32 -0.24 -21.05 -2.56
C PRO A 32 0.01 -22.47 -3.06
N ASP A 33 1.00 -23.19 -2.51
CA ASP A 33 1.22 -24.60 -2.85
C ASP A 33 0.03 -25.49 -2.48
N LYS A 34 -0.63 -25.20 -1.37
CA LYS A 34 -1.83 -25.90 -0.92
C LYS A 34 -2.89 -24.89 -0.53
N THR A 35 -4.06 -24.99 -1.13
CA THR A 35 -5.22 -24.18 -0.74
C THR A 35 -6.11 -24.88 0.28
N ASN A 36 -6.09 -26.22 0.31
CA ASN A 36 -6.97 -27.04 1.15
C ASN A 36 -8.47 -26.72 0.95
N GLY A 37 -8.84 -26.24 -0.24
CA GLY A 37 -10.18 -25.82 -0.60
C GLY A 37 -10.18 -24.94 -1.85
N LYS A 38 -11.36 -24.43 -2.22
CA LYS A 38 -11.48 -23.43 -3.29
C LYS A 38 -11.02 -22.08 -2.75
N LEU A 39 -10.04 -21.48 -3.40
CA LEU A 39 -9.53 -20.17 -3.01
C LEU A 39 -10.53 -19.09 -3.47
N ASN A 40 -11.05 -18.32 -2.52
CA ASN A 40 -12.11 -17.34 -2.78
C ASN A 40 -11.54 -15.95 -3.02
N LYS A 41 -10.53 -15.55 -2.23
CA LYS A 41 -9.89 -14.23 -2.33
C LYS A 41 -8.50 -14.21 -1.72
N PHE A 42 -7.79 -13.12 -1.96
CA PHE A 42 -6.61 -12.74 -1.19
C PHE A 42 -6.93 -11.52 -0.32
N LYS A 43 -6.35 -11.49 0.88
CA LYS A 43 -6.48 -10.36 1.81
C LYS A 43 -5.11 -9.75 2.07
N PHE A 44 -5.03 -8.43 1.92
CA PHE A 44 -3.85 -7.62 2.22
C PHE A 44 -4.08 -6.91 3.55
N GLN A 45 -3.12 -7.02 4.46
CA GLN A 45 -3.07 -6.27 5.71
C GLN A 45 -1.80 -5.43 5.68
N VAL A 46 -1.96 -4.11 5.64
CA VAL A 46 -0.83 -3.21 5.43
C VAL A 46 -0.69 -2.28 6.60
N THR A 47 0.52 -2.15 7.13
CA THR A 47 0.83 -1.27 8.25
C THR A 47 1.87 -0.24 7.81
N ALA A 48 1.59 1.04 8.06
CA ALA A 48 2.57 2.11 7.92
C ALA A 48 3.58 2.02 9.07
N LEU A 49 4.85 1.78 8.77
CA LEU A 49 5.90 1.59 9.77
C LEU A 49 6.59 2.91 10.14
N GLU A 50 7.02 3.64 9.12
CA GLU A 50 7.82 4.85 9.23
C GLU A 50 7.34 5.85 8.18
N THR A 51 7.18 7.09 8.61
CA THR A 51 6.71 8.20 7.78
C THR A 51 7.31 9.47 8.34
N TRP A 52 7.54 10.45 7.48
CA TRP A 52 7.87 11.80 7.92
C TRP A 52 6.69 12.48 8.63
N LEU A 53 5.46 12.02 8.35
CA LEU A 53 4.22 12.56 8.92
C LEU A 53 3.71 11.66 10.05
N LEU A 54 3.97 12.03 11.30
CA LEU A 54 3.55 11.25 12.50
C LEU A 54 2.09 10.77 12.47
N GLN A 55 1.19 11.49 11.79
CA GLN A 55 -0.23 11.12 11.67
C GLN A 55 -0.47 9.80 10.94
N SER A 56 0.42 9.41 10.01
CA SER A 56 0.24 8.16 9.25
C SER A 56 0.95 6.95 9.86
N GLN A 57 1.76 7.15 10.90
CA GLN A 57 2.50 6.07 11.54
C GLN A 57 1.57 5.11 12.28
N GLY A 58 1.73 3.81 12.05
CA GLY A 58 0.92 2.77 12.69
C GLY A 58 -0.50 2.62 12.11
N LEU A 59 -0.86 3.38 11.07
CA LEU A 59 -2.11 3.17 10.36
C LEU A 59 -2.14 1.79 9.70
N ASN A 60 -3.30 1.13 9.80
CA ASN A 60 -3.54 -0.19 9.24
C ASN A 60 -4.62 -0.12 8.17
N PHE A 61 -4.31 -0.69 7.01
CA PHE A 61 -5.18 -0.72 5.85
C PHE A 61 -5.47 -2.18 5.46
N ASN A 62 -6.66 -2.41 4.93
CA ASN A 62 -7.05 -3.72 4.44
C ASN A 62 -7.55 -3.61 3.01
N TRP A 63 -7.07 -4.50 2.15
CA TRP A 63 -7.62 -4.69 0.82
C TRP A 63 -7.99 -6.15 0.62
N GLU A 64 -8.92 -6.38 -0.28
CA GLU A 64 -9.32 -7.72 -0.72
C GLU A 64 -9.24 -7.79 -2.24
N TYR A 65 -8.84 -8.96 -2.75
CA TYR A 65 -8.83 -9.27 -4.17
C TYR A 65 -9.64 -10.55 -4.38
N ASP A 66 -10.81 -10.42 -5.00
CA ASP A 66 -11.70 -11.56 -5.25
C ASP A 66 -11.20 -12.40 -6.42
N ILE A 67 -11.16 -13.71 -6.22
CA ILE A 67 -10.70 -14.67 -7.24
C ILE A 67 -11.91 -15.11 -8.05
N THR A 68 -11.99 -14.60 -9.27
CA THR A 68 -12.94 -15.10 -10.28
C THR A 68 -12.44 -16.37 -10.95
N ARG A 69 -11.12 -16.51 -11.10
CA ARG A 69 -10.44 -17.67 -11.68
C ARG A 69 -9.09 -17.89 -11.02
N GLU A 70 -8.83 -19.13 -10.59
CA GLU A 70 -7.54 -19.52 -10.06
C GLU A 70 -6.48 -19.56 -11.17
N THR A 71 -5.34 -18.92 -10.92
CA THR A 71 -4.19 -18.88 -11.81
C THR A 71 -2.91 -19.07 -10.99
N ARG A 72 -1.78 -19.31 -11.65
CA ARG A 72 -0.50 -19.50 -10.94
C ARG A 72 0.08 -18.20 -10.39
N ASN A 73 -0.20 -17.08 -11.05
CA ASN A 73 0.45 -15.81 -10.81
C ASN A 73 -0.62 -14.72 -10.79
N TYR A 74 -0.51 -13.82 -9.82
CA TYR A 74 -1.46 -12.75 -9.60
C TYR A 74 -0.72 -11.40 -9.58
N THR A 75 -1.45 -10.35 -9.92
CA THR A 75 -0.95 -8.98 -9.88
C THR A 75 -2.08 -8.06 -9.48
N TYR A 76 -1.81 -7.14 -8.57
CA TYR A 76 -2.81 -6.19 -8.10
C TYR A 76 -2.18 -4.88 -7.67
N THR A 77 -2.88 -3.79 -7.96
CA THR A 77 -2.48 -2.43 -7.58
C THR A 77 -3.31 -1.99 -6.38
N LEU A 78 -2.63 -1.70 -5.28
CA LEU A 78 -3.23 -1.07 -4.11
C LEU A 78 -3.03 0.45 -4.24
N GLU A 79 -4.05 1.22 -3.89
CA GLU A 79 -4.04 2.69 -3.99
C GLU A 79 -4.40 3.34 -2.64
N GLY A 80 -4.15 4.63 -2.50
CA GLY A 80 -4.43 5.39 -1.27
C GLY A 80 -3.28 5.35 -0.25
N PHE A 81 -2.04 5.17 -0.73
CA PHE A 81 -0.86 5.27 0.12
C PHE A 81 -0.46 6.72 0.32
N PHE A 82 0.21 6.98 1.44
CA PHE A 82 0.90 8.24 1.67
C PHE A 82 2.25 8.23 0.96
N PRO A 83 2.66 9.35 0.37
CA PRO A 83 3.99 9.55 -0.20
C PRO A 83 5.09 9.34 0.84
N SER A 84 6.31 9.01 0.39
CA SER A 84 7.52 8.92 1.23
C SER A 84 7.33 8.12 2.53
N THR A 85 6.54 7.05 2.46
CA THR A 85 6.15 6.27 3.63
C THR A 85 6.51 4.81 3.43
N LYS A 86 7.06 4.21 4.47
CA LYS A 86 7.48 2.81 4.50
C LYS A 86 6.34 1.95 5.05
N TYR A 87 6.01 0.89 4.32
CA TYR A 87 4.90 0.00 4.63
C TYR A 87 5.36 -1.44 4.75
N LYS A 88 4.73 -2.19 5.66
CA LYS A 88 4.75 -3.66 5.68
C LYS A 88 3.42 -4.16 5.14
N VAL A 89 3.47 -4.95 4.07
CA VAL A 89 2.32 -5.61 3.48
C VAL A 89 2.35 -7.08 3.88
N ASN A 90 1.30 -7.56 4.53
CA ASN A 90 1.06 -8.98 4.75
C ASN A 90 -0.07 -9.46 3.81
N LEU A 91 0.09 -10.64 3.26
CA LEU A 91 -0.84 -11.24 2.30
C LEU A 91 -1.15 -12.68 2.70
N CYS A 92 -2.42 -13.04 2.68
CA CYS A 92 -2.86 -14.44 2.81
C CYS A 92 -3.91 -14.79 1.76
N GLY A 93 -3.97 -16.07 1.42
CA GLY A 93 -5.09 -16.66 0.70
C GLY A 93 -6.25 -16.97 1.64
N VAL A 94 -7.49 -16.84 1.16
CA VAL A 94 -8.71 -17.08 1.93
C VAL A 94 -9.58 -18.14 1.23
N THR A 95 -9.83 -19.25 1.91
CA THR A 95 -10.85 -20.23 1.53
C THR A 95 -12.10 -19.99 2.37
N VAL A 96 -12.11 -20.48 3.61
CA VAL A 96 -13.07 -20.15 4.67
C VAL A 96 -12.47 -19.09 5.60
N GLU A 97 -11.18 -19.24 5.88
CA GLU A 97 -10.39 -18.34 6.70
C GLU A 97 -9.08 -17.98 6.00
N CYS A 98 -8.44 -16.91 6.49
CA CYS A 98 -7.12 -16.50 6.05
C CYS A 98 -6.09 -17.53 6.49
N GLY A 99 -5.33 -18.04 5.53
CA GLY A 99 -4.24 -18.98 5.75
C GLY A 99 -2.97 -18.33 6.24
N ASP A 100 -1.84 -19.00 6.01
CA ASP A 100 -0.54 -18.47 6.41
C ASP A 100 -0.22 -17.15 5.68
N LEU A 101 0.48 -16.26 6.38
CA LEU A 101 0.85 -14.94 5.86
C LEU A 101 2.22 -14.97 5.19
N THR A 102 2.31 -14.33 4.04
CA THR A 102 3.58 -13.88 3.46
C THR A 102 3.70 -12.36 3.60
N SER A 103 4.91 -11.82 3.70
CA SER A 103 5.12 -10.39 3.96
C SER A 103 6.17 -9.80 3.03
N VAL A 104 5.98 -8.53 2.67
CA VAL A 104 6.98 -7.70 1.98
C VAL A 104 6.98 -6.30 2.55
N THR A 105 8.14 -5.63 2.51
CA THR A 105 8.28 -4.22 2.87
C THR A 105 8.50 -3.38 1.62
N MET A 106 7.91 -2.19 1.60
CA MET A 106 8.05 -1.25 0.49
C MET A 106 8.11 0.18 1.00
N GLU A 107 8.53 1.08 0.13
CA GLU A 107 8.55 2.53 0.38
C GLU A 107 7.97 3.24 -0.85
N THR A 108 7.00 4.13 -0.61
CA THR A 108 6.43 4.95 -1.68
C THR A 108 7.38 6.08 -2.04
N GLN A 109 7.34 6.48 -3.31
CA GLN A 109 8.14 7.61 -3.79
C GLN A 109 7.68 8.93 -3.18
N LEU A 110 8.54 9.94 -3.27
CA LEU A 110 8.19 11.31 -2.94
C LEU A 110 7.10 11.82 -3.89
N SER A 111 6.19 12.63 -3.37
CA SER A 111 5.32 13.47 -4.19
C SER A 111 6.13 14.47 -4.97
N VAL A 112 5.77 14.71 -6.23
CA VAL A 112 6.23 15.93 -6.91
C VAL A 112 5.45 17.10 -6.30
N PRO A 113 6.12 18.07 -5.64
CA PRO A 113 5.41 19.23 -5.12
C PRO A 113 4.78 19.99 -6.28
N SER A 114 3.45 20.07 -6.32
CA SER A 114 2.77 20.92 -7.29
C SER A 114 2.69 22.34 -6.72
N PHE A 115 3.39 23.29 -7.37
CA PHE A 115 3.34 24.69 -7.00
C PHE A 115 2.33 25.40 -7.90
N ASN A 116 1.05 25.36 -7.51
CA ASN A 116 -0.03 26.08 -8.19
C ASN A 116 -0.46 27.35 -7.42
N GLU A 117 0.35 27.80 -6.46
CA GLU A 117 -0.03 28.92 -5.60
C GLU A 117 0.36 30.28 -6.18
N THR A 118 -0.51 31.26 -5.95
CA THR A 118 -0.30 32.64 -6.33
C THR A 118 0.66 33.30 -5.35
N VAL A 119 1.84 33.70 -5.82
CA VAL A 119 2.76 34.53 -5.04
C VAL A 119 2.14 35.92 -4.85
N THR A 120 1.94 36.31 -3.60
CA THR A 120 1.49 37.67 -3.28
C THR A 120 2.69 38.51 -2.85
N VAL A 121 2.89 39.61 -3.56
CA VAL A 121 3.92 40.60 -3.23
C VAL A 121 3.34 41.47 -2.12
N VAL A 122 3.99 41.45 -0.96
CA VAL A 122 3.52 42.15 0.24
C VAL A 122 4.18 43.52 0.34
N GLU A 123 5.37 43.66 -0.24
CA GLU A 123 6.08 44.93 -0.31
C GLU A 123 6.94 44.97 -1.57
N ASP A 124 6.82 46.07 -2.33
CA ASP A 124 7.62 46.34 -3.52
C ASP A 124 8.23 47.74 -3.40
N SER A 125 9.55 47.81 -3.44
CA SER A 125 10.32 49.05 -3.40
C SER A 125 11.45 48.98 -4.42
N LEU A 126 12.09 50.11 -4.72
CA LEU A 126 13.16 50.18 -5.73
C LEU A 126 14.38 49.28 -5.43
N THR A 127 14.54 48.80 -4.20
CA THR A 127 15.69 47.97 -3.78
C THR A 127 15.32 46.63 -3.18
N ASN A 128 14.13 46.50 -2.59
CA ASN A 128 13.71 45.29 -1.88
C ASN A 128 12.30 44.89 -2.30
N MET A 129 12.12 43.57 -2.47
CA MET A 129 10.84 42.94 -2.72
C MET A 129 10.62 41.85 -1.67
N THR A 130 9.51 41.94 -0.94
CA THR A 130 9.10 40.92 0.03
C THR A 130 7.86 40.20 -0.51
N ALA A 131 7.97 38.90 -0.71
CA ALA A 131 6.88 38.05 -1.17
C ALA A 131 6.52 37.03 -0.09
N MET A 132 5.23 36.81 0.12
CA MET A 132 4.75 35.67 0.92
C MET A 132 4.39 34.53 -0.02
N ILE A 133 4.97 33.37 0.26
CA ILE A 133 4.60 32.11 -0.36
C ILE A 133 3.71 31.39 0.63
N GLN A 134 2.51 31.06 0.20
CA GLN A 134 1.65 30.18 0.93
C GLN A 134 1.99 28.75 0.49
N LEU A 135 2.11 27.85 1.46
CA LEU A 135 2.44 26.45 1.20
C LEU A 135 1.13 25.67 1.07
N PRO A 136 1.01 24.76 0.11
CA PRO A 136 -0.17 23.93 0.01
C PRO A 136 -0.30 23.12 1.29
N ALA A 137 -1.50 23.10 1.85
CA ALA A 137 -1.82 22.16 2.91
C ALA A 137 -1.75 20.76 2.30
N ASP A 138 -0.84 19.92 2.82
CA ASP A 138 -0.77 18.50 2.47
C ASP A 138 -2.18 17.89 2.65
N THR A 139 -2.84 17.55 1.54
CA THR A 139 -4.22 17.05 1.49
C THR A 139 -4.25 15.54 1.31
#